data_AF-A0AAP0BSI0-F1
#
_entry.id   AF-A0AAP0BSI0-F1
#
_cell.length_a   1.000
_cell.length_b   1.000
_cell.length_c   1.000
_cell.angle_alpha   90.00
_cell.angle_beta   90.00
_cell.angle_gamma   90.00
#
_symmetry.space_group_name_H-M   'P 1'
#
loop_
_entity.id
_entity.type
_entity.pdbx_description
1 polymer ?
#
loop_
_entity_poly.entity_id
_entity_poly.type
_entity_poly.pdbx_seq_one_letter_code
_entity_poly.pdbx_strand_id
1 'polypeptide(L)'
;MNDFENQSTCTIILTRLDSHRRRIAAYIYKKAGRWKQSITLSKKEKLYKDAMETCSQSGDRELSEELLVYFIEQFIREYISKVDELIKDKIEAKMEERAKENVEKEMVALNILILMLLVK
;
A
#
# COMPACT_ATOMS: atom_id res chain seq x y z
N MET A 1 28.87 25.38 -20.35
CA MET A 1 29.82 24.73 -19.42
C MET A 1 29.18 24.81 -18.04
N ASN A 2 28.36 23.87 -17.56
CA ASN A 2 28.44 22.42 -17.69
C ASN A 2 27.04 21.78 -17.75
N ASP A 3 26.60 21.40 -18.95
CA ASP A 3 25.39 20.60 -19.17
C ASP A 3 25.66 19.08 -19.01
N PHE A 4 26.91 18.70 -18.74
CA PHE A 4 27.36 17.31 -18.72
C PHE A 4 27.21 16.60 -17.35
N GLU A 5 27.09 17.36 -16.25
CA GLU A 5 26.97 16.78 -14.90
C GLU A 5 25.52 16.55 -14.43
N ASN A 6 24.53 17.11 -15.13
CA ASN A 6 23.14 17.12 -14.62
C ASN A 6 22.41 15.77 -14.82
N GLN A 7 22.85 14.96 -15.78
CA GLN A 7 22.19 13.68 -16.12
C GLN A 7 22.81 12.48 -15.37
N SER A 8 24.13 12.49 -15.14
CA SER A 8 24.85 11.41 -14.46
C SER A 8 24.83 11.53 -12.94
N THR A 9 24.95 12.76 -12.40
CA THR A 9 24.99 13.00 -10.95
C THR A 9 23.63 12.74 -10.30
N CYS A 10 22.53 13.11 -10.95
CA CYS A 10 21.18 12.92 -10.38
C CYS A 10 20.76 11.44 -10.32
N THR A 11 21.26 10.58 -11.21
CA THR A 11 20.98 9.12 -11.19
C THR A 11 21.72 8.41 -10.06
N ILE A 12 22.93 8.87 -9.73
CA ILE A 12 23.71 8.36 -8.59
C ILE A 12 23.12 8.86 -7.25
N ILE A 13 22.54 10.08 -7.23
CA ILE A 13 21.81 10.60 -6.05
C ILE A 13 20.54 9.78 -5.76
N LEU A 14 19.85 9.29 -6.79
CA LEU A 14 18.61 8.53 -6.72
C LEU A 14 18.71 7.17 -6.01
N THR A 15 19.88 6.54 -6.00
CA THR A 15 20.08 5.18 -5.48
C THR A 15 20.70 5.11 -4.08
N ARG A 16 21.33 6.19 -3.59
CA ARG A 16 22.21 6.13 -2.40
C ARG A 16 21.92 7.14 -1.28
N LEU A 17 20.97 8.08 -1.41
CA LEU A 17 20.88 9.24 -0.51
C LEU A 17 19.60 9.39 0.33
N ASP A 18 19.80 9.97 1.53
CA ASP A 18 18.84 10.27 2.59
C ASP A 18 17.62 11.10 2.12
N SER A 19 16.51 11.05 2.87
CA SER A 19 15.24 11.76 2.58
C SER A 19 15.43 13.25 2.24
N HIS A 20 16.35 13.94 2.92
CA HIS A 20 16.62 15.36 2.71
C HIS A 20 17.20 15.67 1.32
N ARG A 21 18.09 14.81 0.82
CA ARG A 21 18.76 15.01 -0.49
C ARG A 21 17.82 14.71 -1.65
N ARG A 22 16.83 13.84 -1.43
CA ARG A 22 15.73 13.60 -2.39
C ARG A 22 14.86 14.84 -2.58
N ARG A 23 14.51 15.58 -1.52
CA ARG A 23 13.75 16.84 -1.68
C ARG A 23 14.48 17.88 -2.53
N ILE A 24 15.80 18.03 -2.32
CA ILE A 24 16.63 18.94 -3.12
C ILE A 24 16.69 18.48 -4.59
N ALA A 25 16.82 17.17 -4.84
CA ALA A 25 16.82 16.61 -6.18
C ALA A 25 15.48 16.86 -6.92
N ALA A 26 14.33 16.69 -6.25
CA ALA A 26 13.02 17.04 -6.83
C ALA A 26 12.95 18.52 -7.26
N TYR A 27 13.46 19.43 -6.42
CA TYR A 27 13.52 20.85 -6.76
C TYR A 27 14.40 21.16 -7.97
N ILE A 28 15.55 20.48 -8.09
CA ILE A 28 16.45 20.60 -9.26
C ILE A 28 15.74 20.09 -10.52
N TYR A 29 15.08 18.94 -10.47
CA TYR A 29 14.31 18.41 -11.60
C TYR A 29 13.15 19.32 -12.02
N LYS A 30 12.50 19.96 -11.05
CA LYS A 30 11.48 20.98 -11.29
C LYS A 30 12.04 22.16 -12.09
N LYS A 31 13.21 22.69 -11.67
CA LYS A 31 13.90 23.76 -12.39
C LYS A 31 14.39 23.35 -13.78
N ALA A 32 14.74 22.09 -13.97
CA ALA A 32 15.20 21.54 -15.24
C ALA A 32 14.05 21.17 -16.22
N GLY A 33 12.78 21.38 -15.84
CA GLY A 33 11.61 21.03 -16.66
C GLY A 33 11.37 19.52 -16.80
N ARG A 34 12.01 18.70 -15.95
CA ARG A 34 11.84 17.23 -15.95
C ARG A 34 10.76 16.81 -14.95
N TRP A 35 9.51 17.09 -15.29
CA TRP A 35 8.35 16.91 -14.40
C TRP A 35 8.13 15.45 -13.98
N LYS A 36 8.22 14.50 -14.92
CA LYS A 36 8.04 13.06 -14.67
C LYS A 36 8.97 12.54 -13.56
N GLN A 37 10.26 12.86 -13.66
CA GLN A 37 11.28 12.41 -12.70
C GLN A 37 11.07 13.04 -11.32
N SER A 38 10.72 14.32 -11.27
CA SER A 38 10.37 15.01 -10.03
C SER A 38 9.17 14.36 -9.34
N ILE A 39 8.10 14.05 -10.08
CA ILE A 39 6.90 13.41 -9.53
C ILE A 39 7.18 12.00 -9.04
N THR A 40 7.95 11.19 -9.77
CA THR A 40 8.34 9.85 -9.30
C THR A 40 9.08 9.91 -7.97
N LEU A 41 9.95 10.92 -7.79
CA LEU A 41 10.67 11.13 -6.54
C LEU A 41 9.73 11.53 -5.40
N SER A 42 8.80 12.45 -5.66
CA SER A 42 7.81 12.89 -4.68
C SER A 42 6.82 11.78 -4.30
N LYS A 43 6.44 10.91 -5.25
CA LYS A 43 5.64 9.69 -5.00
C LYS A 43 6.34 8.77 -4.00
N LYS A 44 7.66 8.58 -4.14
CA LYS A 44 8.47 7.72 -3.23
C LYS A 44 8.53 8.26 -1.80
N GLU A 45 8.60 9.58 -1.63
CA GLU A 45 8.62 10.24 -0.31
C GLU A 45 7.23 10.48 0.28
N LYS A 46 6.15 10.15 -0.44
CA LYS A 46 4.76 10.51 -0.08
C LYS A 46 4.57 12.03 0.10
N LEU A 47 5.36 12.84 -0.60
CA LEU A 47 5.26 14.30 -0.62
C LEU A 47 4.23 14.75 -1.66
N TYR A 48 2.97 14.55 -1.33
CA TYR A 48 1.86 14.74 -2.27
C TYR A 48 1.62 16.20 -2.65
N LYS A 49 1.86 17.13 -1.72
CA LYS A 49 1.77 18.57 -1.98
C LYS A 49 2.76 19.03 -3.06
N ASP A 50 4.02 18.64 -2.91
CA ASP A 50 5.09 19.00 -3.84
C ASP A 50 4.87 18.35 -5.22
N ALA A 51 4.31 17.12 -5.25
CA ALA A 51 3.92 16.45 -6.49
C ALA A 51 2.80 17.22 -7.21
N MET A 52 1.79 17.69 -6.49
CA MET A 52 0.68 18.49 -7.04
C MET A 52 1.15 19.85 -7.57
N GLU A 53 2.01 20.55 -6.84
CA GLU A 53 2.61 21.79 -7.32
C GLU A 53 3.42 21.57 -8.61
N THR A 54 4.17 20.47 -8.68
CA THR A 54 4.94 20.10 -9.87
C THR A 54 4.04 19.78 -11.07
N CYS A 55 2.93 19.06 -10.85
CA CYS A 55 1.92 18.80 -11.89
C CYS A 55 1.23 20.09 -12.35
N SER A 56 0.89 20.98 -11.43
CA SER A 56 0.29 22.27 -11.77
C SER A 56 1.23 23.16 -12.59
N GLN A 57 2.54 23.08 -12.33
CA GLN A 57 3.55 23.84 -13.06
C GLN A 57 3.86 23.28 -14.43
N SER A 58 3.68 21.97 -14.66
CA SER A 58 3.91 21.37 -15.98
C SER A 58 2.82 21.73 -16.99
N GLY A 59 1.57 21.88 -16.54
CA GLY A 59 0.43 22.12 -17.43
C GLY A 59 0.04 20.92 -18.30
N ASP A 60 0.69 19.77 -18.11
CA ASP A 60 0.45 18.54 -18.88
C ASP A 60 -0.73 17.76 -18.31
N ARG A 61 -1.75 17.53 -19.15
CA ARG A 61 -2.95 16.78 -18.77
C ARG A 61 -2.65 15.32 -18.45
N GLU A 62 -1.83 14.65 -19.26
CA GLU A 62 -1.48 13.23 -19.06
C GLU A 62 -0.80 13.00 -17.72
N LEU A 63 0.11 13.91 -17.33
CA LEU A 63 0.83 13.86 -16.07
C LEU A 63 -0.12 13.98 -14.87
N SER A 64 -1.14 14.82 -15.02
CA SER A 64 -2.18 15.04 -14.00
C SER A 64 -3.08 13.81 -13.83
N GLU A 65 -3.46 13.17 -14.92
CA GLU A 65 -4.25 11.93 -14.89
C GLU A 65 -3.46 10.78 -14.24
N GLU A 66 -2.17 10.60 -14.60
CA GLU A 66 -1.31 9.58 -13.99
C GLU A 66 -1.15 9.78 -12.47
N LEU A 67 -1.03 11.04 -12.04
CA LEU A 67 -0.92 11.36 -10.61
C LEU A 67 -2.23 11.08 -9.86
N LEU A 68 -3.38 11.37 -10.47
CA LEU A 68 -4.70 11.11 -9.90
C LEU A 68 -4.97 9.61 -9.73
N VAL A 69 -4.68 8.81 -10.77
CA VAL A 69 -4.84 7.34 -10.72
C VAL A 69 -4.00 6.76 -9.57
N TYR A 70 -2.76 7.23 -9.43
CA TYR A 70 -1.89 6.80 -8.34
C TYR A 70 -2.50 7.07 -6.95
N PHE A 71 -3.10 8.26 -6.74
CA PHE A 71 -3.76 8.57 -5.46
C PHE A 71 -4.91 7.63 -5.13
N ILE A 72 -5.75 7.34 -6.13
CA ILE A 72 -6.91 6.46 -5.96
C ILE A 72 -6.44 5.04 -5.61
N GLU A 73 -5.43 4.51 -6.32
CA GLU A 73 -4.89 3.18 -6.03
C GLU A 73 -4.29 3.06 -4.63
N GLN A 74 -3.53 4.07 -4.17
CA GLN A 74 -2.97 4.06 -2.82
C GLN A 74 -4.08 4.08 -1.76
N PHE A 75 -5.10 4.92 -1.96
CA PHE A 75 -6.22 5.02 -1.03
C PHE A 75 -7.03 3.72 -0.95
N ILE A 76 -7.33 3.12 -2.10
CA ILE A 76 -8.06 1.84 -2.16
C ILE A 76 -7.26 0.73 -1.47
N ARG A 77 -5.94 0.63 -1.72
CA ARG A 77 -5.10 -0.38 -1.06
C ARG A 77 -5.09 -0.23 0.45
N GLU A 78 -4.98 0.99 0.95
CA GLU A 78 -5.00 1.25 2.40
C GLU A 78 -6.36 0.95 3.02
N TYR A 79 -7.45 1.32 2.33
CA TYR A 79 -8.81 1.04 2.80
C TYR A 79 -9.14 -0.45 2.80
N ILE A 80 -8.80 -1.18 1.73
CA ILE A 80 -9.01 -2.63 1.64
C ILE A 80 -8.23 -3.34 2.76
N SER A 81 -6.97 -2.97 2.99
CA SER A 81 -6.16 -3.58 4.06
C SER A 81 -6.80 -3.41 5.44
N LYS A 82 -7.32 -2.21 5.74
CA LYS A 82 -8.04 -1.94 7.00
C LYS A 82 -9.34 -2.74 7.11
N VAL A 83 -10.07 -2.89 6.01
CA VAL A 83 -11.29 -3.70 5.97
C VAL A 83 -10.97 -5.19 6.18
N ASP A 84 -9.92 -5.69 5.54
CA ASP A 84 -9.47 -7.08 5.69
C ASP A 84 -9.06 -7.38 7.13
N GLU A 85 -8.33 -6.47 7.80
CA GLU A 85 -8.01 -6.57 9.23
C GLU A 85 -9.27 -6.67 10.10
N LEU A 86 -10.27 -5.82 9.87
CA LEU A 86 -11.53 -5.84 10.63
C LEU A 86 -12.37 -7.09 10.38
N ILE A 87 -12.31 -7.64 9.16
CA ILE A 87 -13.05 -8.85 8.81
C ILE A 87 -12.37 -10.09 9.38
N LYS A 88 -11.03 -10.08 9.51
CA LYS A 88 -10.24 -11.21 10.02
C LYS A 88 -10.70 -11.66 11.40
N ASP A 89 -10.86 -10.72 12.33
CA ASP A 89 -11.32 -11.01 13.70
C ASP A 89 -12.70 -11.67 13.71
N LYS A 90 -13.59 -11.21 12.82
CA LYS A 90 -14.97 -11.73 12.71
C LYS A 90 -15.03 -13.11 12.07
N ILE A 91 -14.09 -13.43 11.16
CA ILE A 91 -13.96 -14.76 10.56
C ILE A 91 -13.36 -15.73 11.59
N GLU A 92 -12.29 -15.34 12.29
CA GLU A 92 -11.62 -16.19 13.29
C GLU A 92 -12.57 -16.59 14.41
N ALA A 93 -13.34 -15.63 14.97
CA ALA A 93 -14.34 -15.92 16.00
C ALA A 93 -15.40 -16.92 15.53
N LYS A 94 -15.93 -16.76 14.30
CA LYS A 94 -16.90 -17.69 13.72
C LYS A 94 -16.34 -19.09 13.48
N MET A 95 -15.07 -19.18 13.10
CA MET A 95 -14.41 -20.48 12.88
C MET A 95 -14.20 -21.22 14.19
N GLU A 96 -13.85 -20.50 15.27
CA GLU A 96 -13.67 -21.09 16.59
C GLU A 96 -14.98 -21.58 17.20
N GLU A 97 -16.07 -20.80 17.09
CA GLU A 97 -17.41 -21.25 17.50
C GLU A 97 -17.85 -22.51 16.76
N ARG A 98 -17.65 -22.55 15.44
CA ARG A 98 -17.99 -23.71 14.61
C ARG A 98 -17.17 -24.95 14.99
N ALA A 99 -15.91 -24.78 15.40
CA ALA A 99 -15.08 -25.86 15.88
C ALA A 99 -15.60 -26.42 17.22
N LYS A 100 -15.98 -25.54 18.16
CA LYS A 100 -16.57 -25.95 19.45
C LYS A 100 -17.88 -26.71 19.28
N GLU A 101 -18.78 -26.23 18.42
CA GLU A 101 -20.03 -26.94 18.10
C GLU A 101 -19.79 -28.34 17.52
N ASN A 102 -18.80 -28.50 16.64
CA ASN A 102 -18.51 -29.80 16.04
C ASN A 102 -18.00 -30.79 17.09
N VAL A 103 -17.11 -30.35 17.98
CA VAL A 103 -16.61 -31.18 19.09
C VAL A 103 -17.75 -31.58 20.03
N GLU A 104 -18.66 -30.66 20.33
CA GLU A 104 -19.81 -30.95 21.19
C GLU A 104 -20.76 -31.97 20.56
N LYS A 105 -21.04 -31.84 19.25
CA LYS A 105 -21.85 -32.82 18.50
C LYS A 105 -21.19 -34.20 18.49
N GLU A 106 -19.88 -34.28 18.31
CA GLU A 106 -19.13 -35.55 18.37
C GLU A 106 -19.18 -36.18 19.77
N MET A 107 -19.03 -35.39 20.83
CA MET A 107 -19.11 -35.88 22.21
C MET A 107 -20.50 -36.42 22.54
N VAL A 108 -21.56 -35.72 22.11
CA VAL A 108 -22.94 -36.17 22.30
C VAL A 108 -23.20 -37.46 21.54
N ALA A 109 -22.75 -37.56 20.28
CA ALA A 109 -22.89 -38.78 19.48
C ALA A 109 -22.17 -39.98 20.15
N LEU A 110 -20.96 -39.76 20.68
CA LEU A 110 -20.20 -40.78 21.40
C LEU A 110 -20.91 -41.21 22.69
N ASN A 111 -21.44 -40.26 23.46
CA ASN A 111 -22.17 -40.56 24.70
C ASN A 111 -23.45 -41.37 24.42
N ILE A 112 -24.19 -41.00 23.37
CA ILE A 112 -25.38 -41.76 22.93
C ILE A 112 -24.99 -43.18 22.51
N LEU A 113 -23.91 -43.34 21.74
CA LEU A 113 -23.42 -44.66 21.31
C LEU A 113 -23.04 -45.55 22.50
N ILE A 114 -22.32 -45.00 23.48
CA ILE A 114 -21.97 -45.73 24.71
C ILE A 114 -23.23 -46.16 25.45
N LEU A 115 -24.22 -45.28 25.58
CA LEU A 115 -25.48 -45.61 26.24
C LEU A 115 -26.23 -46.74 25.52
N MET A 116 -26.27 -46.74 24.18
CA MET A 116 -26.90 -47.81 23.40
C MET A 116 -26.20 -49.17 23.57
N LEU A 117 -24.86 -49.18 23.76
CA LEU A 117 -24.10 -50.40 24.00
C LEU A 117 -24.31 -50.96 25.42
N LEU A 118 -24.56 -50.10 26.41
CA LEU A 118 -24.82 -50.51 27.79
C LEU A 118 -26.23 -51.06 28.03
N VAL A 119 -27.20 -50.72 27.18
CA VAL A 119 -28.60 -51.16 27.30
C VAL A 119 -28.89 -52.43 26.45
N LYS A 120 -27.89 -52.95 25.72
CA LYS A 120 -27.95 -54.22 24.97
C LYS A 120 -27.50 -55.40 25.81
#